data_AF-A0A1J3JAZ8-F1
#
_entry.id   AF-A0A1J3JAZ8-F1
#
_cell.length_a   1.000
_cell.length_b   1.000
_cell.length_c   1.000
_cell.angle_alpha   90.00
_cell.angle_beta   90.00
_cell.angle_gamma   90.00
#
_symmetry.space_group_name_H-M   'P 1'
#
loop_
_entity.id
_entity.type
_entity.pdbx_description
1 polymer ?
#
loop_
_entity_poly.entity_id
_entity_poly.type
_entity_poly.pdbx_seq_one_letter_code
_entity_poly.pdbx_strand_id
1 'polypeptide(L)'
;LGNNTLNGSLPTQKSQSLSNIDVSYNDLSGSLPSWVSIPNLTLNLVANNFTLGGPDKRVLSGLECLQKNFPCNRGKGIYSDFSINCGGQQIRSVSGAVFERDDEDLGAASYVVSDVQRWGASNVGIFAGSSNNVYIAASQSQFINTLDSELFQSARLSASSLRYYGLGLENGGYTVTLQFAEIQIKGSSSNTWRGVGRRHFDIYVQGRLVEKDFDIRRTAGDSDVRAVERVYKANVSENNLEIHLFWAGKGTCCIPIQGAYGPLISAVSAKPDFTPTVSNRPPSKGNSRSGTIVGAIVGLALFSIFAGVLIFVIRKRRKRYTDDEEILSMDVKPYTFSYYELKSATQDFHPSNKLGEGGFGPVYKGKLNDG
;
A
#
# COMPACT_ATOMS: atom_id res chain seq x y z
N LEU A 1 -23.64 7.32 -1.80
CA LEU A 1 -24.64 7.37 -2.90
C LEU A 1 -24.50 6.16 -3.82
N GLY A 2 -23.79 5.11 -3.41
CA GLY A 2 -23.76 3.88 -4.20
C GLY A 2 -25.05 3.07 -4.14
N ASN A 3 -25.18 2.11 -5.05
CA ASN A 3 -26.34 1.24 -5.23
C ASN A 3 -27.64 2.03 -5.50
N ASN A 4 -27.65 2.89 -6.51
CA ASN A 4 -28.84 3.61 -6.96
C ASN A 4 -28.96 3.52 -8.50
N THR A 5 -29.84 4.33 -9.08
CA THR A 5 -30.02 4.46 -10.54
C THR A 5 -29.69 5.89 -10.99
N LEU A 6 -28.72 6.54 -10.34
CA LEU A 6 -28.31 7.91 -10.67
C LEU A 6 -27.63 7.92 -12.04
N ASN A 7 -27.99 8.86 -12.90
CA ASN A 7 -27.43 9.01 -14.24
C ASN A 7 -26.86 10.42 -14.47
N GLY A 8 -26.21 10.61 -15.63
CA GLY A 8 -25.53 11.86 -15.98
C GLY A 8 -24.06 11.88 -15.54
N SER A 9 -23.46 13.06 -15.54
CA SER A 9 -22.03 13.25 -15.23
C SER A 9 -21.77 13.65 -13.79
N LEU A 10 -20.56 13.36 -13.30
CA LEU A 10 -20.10 13.92 -12.02
C LEU A 10 -20.01 15.46 -12.09
N PRO A 11 -20.36 16.17 -11.01
CA PRO A 11 -20.19 17.62 -10.95
C PRO A 11 -18.74 18.05 -11.16
N THR A 12 -18.52 19.19 -11.81
CA THR A 12 -17.19 19.75 -12.07
C THR A 12 -16.49 20.23 -10.79
N GLN A 13 -17.26 20.51 -9.73
CA GLN A 13 -16.77 20.96 -8.43
C GLN A 13 -17.32 20.06 -7.32
N LYS A 14 -16.55 19.96 -6.22
CA LYS A 14 -16.97 19.32 -4.97
C LYS A 14 -16.62 20.21 -3.78
N SER A 15 -17.28 19.99 -2.65
CA SER A 15 -16.86 20.59 -1.39
C SER A 15 -15.43 20.17 -1.03
N GLN A 16 -14.68 21.09 -0.44
CA GLN A 16 -13.34 20.81 0.12
C GLN A 16 -13.41 19.87 1.32
N SER A 17 -14.52 19.86 2.06
CA SER A 17 -14.73 18.97 3.22
C SER A 17 -15.06 17.52 2.84
N LEU A 18 -15.40 17.24 1.57
CA LEU A 18 -15.71 15.88 1.12
C LEU A 18 -14.42 15.09 0.85
N SER A 19 -14.17 14.09 1.71
CA SER A 19 -13.01 13.20 1.65
C SER A 19 -13.35 11.74 1.29
N ASN A 20 -14.61 11.34 1.42
CA ASN A 20 -15.07 9.99 1.05
C ASN A 20 -16.28 10.13 0.13
N ILE A 21 -16.18 9.60 -1.09
CA ILE A 21 -17.24 9.67 -2.09
C ILE A 21 -17.48 8.27 -2.65
N ASP A 22 -18.63 7.70 -2.30
CA ASP A 22 -19.12 6.47 -2.93
C ASP A 22 -20.31 6.80 -3.84
N VAL A 23 -20.12 6.54 -5.13
CA VAL A 23 -21.14 6.59 -6.18
C VAL A 23 -21.14 5.28 -6.99
N SER A 24 -20.62 4.20 -6.41
CA SER A 24 -20.56 2.90 -7.08
C SER A 24 -21.95 2.34 -7.39
N TYR A 25 -22.10 1.46 -8.38
CA TYR A 25 -23.38 0.86 -8.77
C TYR A 25 -24.45 1.91 -9.07
N ASN A 26 -24.24 2.64 -10.15
CA ASN A 26 -25.14 3.65 -10.69
C ASN A 26 -25.10 3.62 -12.24
N ASP A 27 -25.68 4.62 -12.88
CA ASP A 27 -25.69 4.85 -14.32
C ASP A 27 -24.89 6.12 -14.71
N LEU A 28 -23.95 6.55 -13.86
CA LEU A 28 -23.15 7.75 -14.12
C LEU A 28 -22.21 7.53 -15.31
N SER A 29 -21.94 8.59 -16.05
CA SER A 29 -21.19 8.53 -17.30
C SER A 29 -20.42 9.82 -17.59
N GLY A 30 -19.65 9.84 -18.68
CA GLY A 30 -18.89 11.00 -19.10
C GLY A 30 -17.46 11.05 -18.56
N SER A 31 -16.79 12.19 -18.73
CA SER A 31 -15.40 12.39 -18.30
C SER A 31 -15.30 12.62 -16.79
N LEU A 32 -14.20 12.17 -16.20
CA LEU A 32 -13.93 12.41 -14.79
C LEU A 32 -13.45 13.86 -14.55
N PRO A 33 -14.00 14.54 -13.54
CA PRO A 33 -13.56 15.88 -13.18
C PRO A 33 -12.18 15.85 -12.50
N SER A 34 -11.42 16.96 -12.58
CA SER A 34 -10.03 17.01 -12.08
C SER A 34 -9.88 16.70 -10.58
N TRP A 35 -10.94 16.87 -9.79
CA TRP A 35 -10.90 16.61 -8.36
C TRP A 35 -10.76 15.13 -7.99
N VAL A 36 -10.98 14.18 -8.92
CA VAL A 36 -10.80 12.74 -8.66
C VAL A 36 -9.35 12.38 -8.34
N SER A 37 -8.41 13.24 -8.74
CA SER A 37 -6.96 13.04 -8.54
C SER A 37 -6.41 13.77 -7.31
N ILE A 38 -7.27 14.37 -6.49
CA ILE A 38 -6.84 15.08 -5.28
C ILE A 38 -6.34 14.06 -4.24
N PRO A 39 -5.18 14.31 -3.60
CA PRO A 39 -4.69 13.46 -2.51
C PRO A 39 -5.68 13.34 -1.36
N ASN A 40 -5.65 12.22 -0.64
CA ASN A 40 -6.48 11.95 0.54
C ASN A 40 -8.01 11.88 0.26
N LEU A 41 -8.41 11.77 -1.00
CA LEU A 41 -9.78 11.44 -1.39
C LEU A 41 -9.92 9.92 -1.53
N THR A 42 -10.87 9.33 -0.80
CA THR A 42 -11.33 7.97 -1.11
C THR A 42 -12.54 8.05 -2.03
N LEU A 43 -12.46 7.35 -3.16
CA LEU A 43 -13.44 7.43 -4.22
C LEU A 43 -13.79 6.03 -4.73
N ASN A 44 -15.08 5.71 -4.74
CA ASN A 44 -15.59 4.48 -5.31
C ASN A 44 -16.51 4.77 -6.51
N LEU A 45 -16.03 4.41 -7.70
CA LEU A 45 -16.72 4.62 -8.98
C LEU A 45 -17.15 3.30 -9.65
N VAL A 46 -16.96 2.16 -8.98
CA VAL A 46 -17.23 0.83 -9.53
C VAL A 46 -18.65 0.72 -10.08
N ALA A 47 -18.85 -0.03 -11.15
CA ALA A 47 -20.13 -0.27 -11.81
C ALA A 47 -20.84 1.03 -12.27
N ASN A 48 -20.10 1.86 -13.01
CA ASN A 48 -20.60 3.04 -13.75
C ASN A 48 -20.12 3.02 -15.22
N ASN A 49 -20.44 4.04 -16.02
CA ASN A 49 -20.14 4.14 -17.45
C ASN A 49 -19.23 5.34 -17.80
N PHE A 50 -18.17 5.57 -17.02
CA PHE A 50 -17.24 6.68 -17.21
C PHE A 50 -16.28 6.47 -18.39
N THR A 51 -15.94 7.56 -19.07
CA THR A 51 -14.90 7.59 -20.09
C THR A 51 -13.55 7.83 -19.43
N LEU A 52 -12.66 6.84 -19.47
CA LEU A 52 -11.36 6.89 -18.81
C LEU A 52 -10.25 7.33 -19.78
N GLY A 53 -9.69 8.52 -19.56
CA GLY A 53 -8.53 9.04 -20.27
C GLY A 53 -7.20 8.45 -19.77
N GLY A 54 -6.10 8.83 -20.42
CA GLY A 54 -4.75 8.37 -20.04
C GLY A 54 -4.35 8.71 -18.60
N PRO A 55 -4.52 9.95 -18.12
CA PRO A 55 -4.25 10.33 -16.73
C PRO A 55 -5.14 9.57 -15.73
N ASP A 56 -6.42 9.40 -16.07
CA ASP A 56 -7.40 8.73 -15.20
C ASP A 56 -7.01 7.28 -14.93
N LYS A 57 -6.56 6.55 -15.96
CA LYS A 57 -6.11 5.15 -15.82
C LYS A 57 -4.91 4.99 -14.89
N ARG A 58 -4.09 6.04 -14.73
CA ARG A 58 -2.95 6.02 -13.79
C ARG A 58 -3.40 6.25 -12.36
N VAL A 59 -4.35 7.17 -12.17
CA VAL A 59 -4.88 7.53 -10.84
C VAL A 59 -5.84 6.45 -10.33
N LEU A 60 -6.67 5.91 -11.22
CA LEU A 60 -7.76 4.97 -10.94
C LEU A 60 -7.45 3.62 -11.61
N SER A 61 -6.29 3.06 -11.27
CA SER A 61 -5.81 1.80 -11.84
C SER A 61 -6.86 0.69 -11.75
N GLY A 62 -7.09 0.00 -12.86
CA GLY A 62 -8.04 -1.12 -12.93
C GLY A 62 -9.51 -0.71 -12.97
N LEU A 63 -9.86 0.57 -12.85
CA LEU A 63 -11.26 1.01 -12.90
C LEU A 63 -11.93 0.64 -14.23
N GLU A 64 -11.17 0.51 -15.32
CA GLU A 64 -11.67 0.02 -16.60
C GLU A 64 -12.27 -1.38 -16.50
N CYS A 65 -11.71 -2.24 -15.64
CA CYS A 65 -12.22 -3.59 -15.38
C CYS A 65 -13.48 -3.59 -14.54
N LEU A 66 -13.65 -2.58 -13.69
CA LEU A 66 -14.77 -2.45 -12.76
C LEU A 66 -15.78 -1.40 -13.21
N GLN A 67 -15.77 -1.01 -14.50
CA GLN A 67 -16.91 -0.31 -15.10
C GLN A 67 -18.15 -1.22 -15.12
N LYS A 68 -19.30 -0.64 -15.44
CA LYS A 68 -20.56 -1.37 -15.56
C LYS A 68 -20.40 -2.51 -16.56
N ASN A 69 -20.95 -3.66 -16.17
CA ASN A 69 -20.83 -4.94 -16.89
C ASN A 69 -19.40 -5.51 -16.98
N PHE A 70 -18.41 -4.99 -16.26
CA PHE A 70 -17.07 -5.56 -16.14
C PHE A 70 -16.41 -5.89 -17.50
N PRO A 71 -16.09 -4.87 -18.33
CA PRO A 71 -15.77 -5.07 -19.74
C PRO A 71 -14.39 -5.69 -20.01
N CYS A 72 -13.50 -5.76 -19.01
CA CYS A 72 -12.16 -6.27 -19.25
C CYS A 72 -12.13 -7.80 -19.40
N ASN A 73 -11.17 -8.29 -20.17
CA ASN A 73 -10.94 -9.71 -20.39
C ASN A 73 -12.19 -10.48 -20.91
N ARG A 74 -13.10 -9.79 -21.60
CA ARG A 74 -14.29 -10.38 -22.26
C ARG A 74 -13.92 -11.27 -23.46
N GLY A 75 -14.77 -12.25 -23.75
CA GLY A 75 -14.65 -13.14 -24.89
C GLY A 75 -14.33 -14.57 -24.46
N LYS A 76 -13.21 -15.13 -24.94
CA LYS A 76 -12.84 -16.54 -24.69
C LYS A 76 -12.52 -16.86 -23.21
N GLY A 77 -12.41 -15.86 -22.34
CA GLY A 77 -11.88 -16.02 -20.99
C GLY A 77 -10.35 -16.18 -21.00
N ILE A 78 -9.73 -15.77 -19.90
CA ILE A 78 -8.29 -15.91 -19.63
C ILE A 78 -8.06 -16.86 -18.47
N TYR A 79 -8.95 -16.78 -17.48
CA TYR A 79 -8.84 -17.48 -16.22
C TYR A 79 -9.92 -18.55 -16.09
N SER A 80 -9.57 -19.68 -15.49
CA SER A 80 -10.52 -20.76 -15.23
C SER A 80 -11.07 -20.68 -13.81
N ASP A 81 -10.33 -20.07 -12.89
CA ASP A 81 -10.58 -20.02 -11.46
C ASP A 81 -9.91 -18.77 -10.86
N PHE A 82 -10.28 -18.46 -9.62
CA PHE A 82 -9.57 -17.51 -8.79
C PHE A 82 -9.69 -17.89 -7.31
N SER A 83 -8.74 -17.43 -6.50
CA SER A 83 -8.73 -17.64 -5.05
C SER A 83 -8.05 -16.44 -4.38
N ILE A 84 -8.64 -15.91 -3.31
CA ILE A 84 -8.27 -14.65 -2.68
C ILE A 84 -8.17 -14.85 -1.16
N ASN A 85 -7.04 -14.45 -0.57
CA ASN A 85 -6.85 -14.38 0.88
C ASN A 85 -7.30 -12.98 1.36
N CYS A 86 -8.55 -12.88 1.80
CA CYS A 86 -9.21 -11.63 2.13
C CYS A 86 -8.60 -11.00 3.39
N GLY A 87 -7.98 -9.83 3.25
CA GLY A 87 -7.27 -9.14 4.32
C GLY A 87 -5.87 -9.69 4.60
N GLY A 88 -5.35 -10.58 3.76
CA GLY A 88 -4.09 -11.29 4.01
C GLY A 88 -3.13 -11.31 2.81
N GLN A 89 -1.88 -11.71 3.09
CA GLN A 89 -0.86 -11.91 2.07
C GLN A 89 -1.15 -13.14 1.20
N GLN A 90 -0.47 -13.24 0.07
CA GLN A 90 -0.57 -14.42 -0.79
C GLN A 90 -0.11 -15.66 -0.03
N ILE A 91 -0.93 -16.71 -0.06
CA ILE A 91 -0.65 -17.98 0.58
C ILE A 91 -0.93 -19.14 -0.38
N ARG A 92 -0.18 -20.23 -0.23
CA ARG A 92 -0.45 -21.49 -0.93
C ARG A 92 -1.09 -22.46 0.04
N SER A 93 -2.28 -22.96 -0.30
CA SER A 93 -2.96 -23.96 0.49
C SER A 93 -2.28 -25.32 0.43
N VAL A 94 -2.60 -26.20 1.37
CA VAL A 94 -2.19 -27.61 1.40
C VAL A 94 -2.64 -28.35 0.13
N SER A 95 -3.78 -27.96 -0.45
CA SER A 95 -4.25 -28.51 -1.73
C SER A 95 -3.47 -27.99 -2.95
N GLY A 96 -2.48 -27.11 -2.76
CA GLY A 96 -1.68 -26.50 -3.80
C GLY A 96 -2.29 -25.25 -4.46
N ALA A 97 -3.50 -24.84 -4.08
CA ALA A 97 -4.14 -23.64 -4.63
C ALA A 97 -3.43 -22.38 -4.12
N VAL A 98 -3.27 -21.37 -4.98
CA VAL A 98 -2.68 -20.09 -4.58
C VAL A 98 -3.83 -19.12 -4.31
N PHE A 99 -3.94 -18.69 -3.06
CA PHE A 99 -4.82 -17.60 -2.66
C PHE A 99 -4.04 -16.29 -2.80
N GLU A 100 -4.44 -15.47 -3.77
CA GLU A 100 -3.81 -14.18 -4.05
C GLU A 100 -4.04 -13.19 -2.90
N ARG A 101 -3.08 -12.27 -2.72
CA ARG A 101 -3.09 -11.30 -1.62
C ARG A 101 -4.25 -10.30 -1.78
N ASP A 102 -4.96 -10.03 -0.70
CA ASP A 102 -5.93 -8.93 -0.61
C ASP A 102 -5.69 -8.17 0.70
N ASP A 103 -4.50 -7.60 0.81
CA ASP A 103 -3.99 -6.89 1.98
C ASP A 103 -3.86 -5.37 1.76
N GLU A 104 -4.37 -4.86 0.64
CA GLU A 104 -4.41 -3.43 0.34
C GLU A 104 -5.30 -2.69 1.37
N ASP A 105 -4.85 -1.49 1.75
CA ASP A 105 -5.57 -0.62 2.69
C ASP A 105 -6.74 0.08 2.00
N LEU A 106 -7.87 -0.62 1.97
CA LEU A 106 -9.11 -0.13 1.39
C LEU A 106 -9.83 0.80 2.37
N GLY A 107 -9.94 2.09 2.02
CA GLY A 107 -10.74 3.07 2.76
C GLY A 107 -12.26 2.90 2.61
N ALA A 108 -13.01 3.84 3.19
CA ALA A 108 -14.47 3.82 3.29
C ALA A 108 -15.24 3.88 1.96
N ALA A 109 -14.60 4.35 0.90
CA ALA A 109 -15.11 4.32 -0.46
C ALA A 109 -13.94 4.00 -1.38
N SER A 110 -13.67 2.73 -1.59
CA SER A 110 -12.48 2.31 -2.31
C SER A 110 -12.69 0.98 -3.04
N TYR A 111 -11.80 0.71 -3.98
CA TYR A 111 -11.74 -0.54 -4.69
C TYR A 111 -10.29 -0.88 -5.01
N VAL A 112 -10.04 -2.15 -5.33
CA VAL A 112 -8.76 -2.66 -5.81
C VAL A 112 -9.01 -3.61 -6.95
N VAL A 113 -8.08 -3.65 -7.89
CA VAL A 113 -8.00 -4.68 -8.93
C VAL A 113 -6.61 -5.29 -8.86
N SER A 114 -6.55 -6.62 -8.86
CA SER A 114 -5.29 -7.35 -8.90
C SER A 114 -4.39 -6.93 -10.07
N ASP A 115 -3.08 -7.04 -9.88
CA ASP A 115 -2.08 -6.66 -10.89
C ASP A 115 -2.23 -7.36 -12.25
N VAL A 116 -2.78 -8.58 -12.20
CA VAL A 116 -3.06 -9.43 -13.35
C VAL A 116 -4.50 -9.32 -13.82
N GLN A 117 -5.32 -8.46 -13.20
CA GLN A 117 -6.73 -8.26 -13.53
C GLN A 117 -7.54 -9.57 -13.53
N ARG A 118 -7.21 -10.50 -12.63
CA ARG A 118 -7.95 -11.76 -12.42
C ARG A 118 -9.11 -11.58 -11.46
N TRP A 119 -8.94 -10.71 -10.48
CA TRP A 119 -9.97 -10.37 -9.52
C TRP A 119 -9.90 -8.90 -9.12
N GLY A 120 -10.96 -8.41 -8.49
CA GLY A 120 -10.99 -7.12 -7.81
C GLY A 120 -11.90 -7.14 -6.59
N ALA A 121 -11.82 -6.10 -5.76
CA ALA A 121 -12.69 -5.92 -4.61
C ALA A 121 -13.17 -4.48 -4.49
N SER A 122 -14.31 -4.27 -3.84
CA SER A 122 -14.89 -2.95 -3.57
C SER A 122 -15.38 -2.90 -2.13
N ASN A 123 -14.99 -1.85 -1.40
CA ASN A 123 -15.34 -1.62 0.00
C ASN A 123 -16.10 -0.31 0.15
N VAL A 124 -17.21 -0.36 0.90
CA VAL A 124 -18.09 0.79 1.13
C VAL A 124 -18.54 0.87 2.58
N GLY A 125 -18.44 2.08 3.15
CA GLY A 125 -19.03 2.47 4.42
C GLY A 125 -18.00 2.95 5.44
N ILE A 126 -18.46 3.75 6.40
CA ILE A 126 -17.69 4.24 7.54
C ILE A 126 -18.27 3.62 8.79
N PHE A 127 -17.43 3.15 9.72
CA PHE A 127 -17.92 2.63 10.98
C PHE A 127 -18.40 3.77 11.88
N ALA A 128 -19.70 3.82 12.13
CA ALA A 128 -20.32 4.76 13.06
C ALA A 128 -19.57 4.87 14.40
N GLY A 129 -19.20 6.10 14.78
CA GLY A 129 -18.52 6.40 16.04
C GLY A 129 -17.01 6.15 16.06
N SER A 130 -16.42 5.59 15.01
CA SER A 130 -14.97 5.36 14.93
C SER A 130 -14.23 6.55 14.31
N SER A 131 -13.12 6.95 14.96
CA SER A 131 -12.15 7.89 14.39
C SER A 131 -11.08 7.21 13.52
N ASN A 132 -10.88 5.90 13.70
CA ASN A 132 -9.89 5.08 12.99
C ASN A 132 -10.58 3.84 12.43
N ASN A 133 -10.98 3.90 11.16
CA ASN A 133 -11.64 2.77 10.50
C ASN A 133 -10.60 1.73 10.09
N VAL A 134 -10.82 0.47 10.50
CA VAL A 134 -9.95 -0.66 10.18
C VAL A 134 -10.75 -1.68 9.39
N TYR A 135 -10.31 -2.00 8.18
CA TYR A 135 -11.01 -2.90 7.25
C TYR A 135 -10.33 -4.27 7.09
N ILE A 136 -9.30 -4.54 7.89
CA ILE A 136 -8.64 -5.84 7.99
C ILE A 136 -8.55 -6.22 9.46
N ALA A 137 -9.10 -7.38 9.81
CA ALA A 137 -8.90 -7.98 11.11
C ALA A 137 -7.80 -9.03 11.02
N ALA A 138 -7.01 -9.12 12.07
CA ALA A 138 -5.97 -10.13 12.23
C ALA A 138 -6.18 -10.92 13.53
N SER A 139 -5.73 -12.16 13.53
CA SER A 139 -5.78 -13.08 14.66
C SER A 139 -4.55 -13.97 14.63
N GLN A 140 -4.05 -14.33 15.82
CA GLN A 140 -2.96 -15.29 15.97
C GLN A 140 -3.47 -16.70 16.32
N SER A 141 -4.79 -16.88 16.33
CA SER A 141 -5.42 -18.16 16.66
C SER A 141 -5.17 -19.22 15.59
N GLN A 142 -5.12 -20.47 16.02
CA GLN A 142 -5.22 -21.62 15.12
C GLN A 142 -6.68 -22.00 14.94
N PHE A 143 -7.05 -22.40 13.73
CA PHE A 143 -8.42 -22.73 13.36
C PHE A 143 -8.57 -24.22 13.09
N ILE A 144 -9.61 -24.79 13.68
CA ILE A 144 -10.02 -26.18 13.44
C ILE A 144 -11.00 -26.24 12.26
N ASN A 145 -11.28 -27.46 11.77
CA ASN A 145 -12.14 -27.71 10.61
C ASN A 145 -11.56 -27.18 9.28
N THR A 146 -10.23 -27.05 9.23
CA THR A 146 -9.45 -26.68 8.04
C THR A 146 -8.04 -27.27 8.16
N LEU A 147 -7.37 -27.49 7.03
CA LEU A 147 -5.93 -27.76 6.97
C LEU A 147 -5.11 -26.48 6.74
N ASP A 148 -5.77 -25.40 6.34
CA ASP A 148 -5.17 -24.12 5.96
C ASP A 148 -5.46 -23.06 7.04
N SER A 149 -5.03 -23.30 8.29
CA SER A 149 -5.35 -22.43 9.42
C SER A 149 -4.91 -20.97 9.22
N GLU A 150 -3.79 -20.75 8.53
CA GLU A 150 -3.26 -19.40 8.24
C GLU A 150 -4.23 -18.55 7.41
N LEU A 151 -5.08 -19.18 6.58
CA LEU A 151 -6.08 -18.47 5.75
C LEU A 151 -7.15 -17.76 6.60
N PHE A 152 -7.38 -18.23 7.82
CA PHE A 152 -8.41 -17.70 8.74
C PHE A 152 -7.82 -16.74 9.80
N GLN A 153 -6.52 -16.49 9.75
CA GLN A 153 -5.84 -15.54 10.63
C GLN A 153 -6.03 -14.09 10.18
N SER A 154 -6.48 -13.87 8.94
CA SER A 154 -6.90 -12.57 8.43
C SER A 154 -8.35 -12.61 7.95
N ALA A 155 -9.00 -11.46 7.98
CA ALA A 155 -10.28 -11.27 7.31
C ALA A 155 -10.45 -9.81 6.86
N ARG A 156 -11.03 -9.62 5.68
CA ARG A 156 -11.48 -8.29 5.24
C ARG A 156 -12.86 -7.99 5.81
N LEU A 157 -13.06 -6.73 6.20
CA LEU A 157 -14.32 -6.21 6.73
C LEU A 157 -14.84 -5.05 5.88
N SER A 158 -16.12 -4.77 6.04
CA SER A 158 -16.74 -3.54 5.56
C SER A 158 -17.80 -3.06 6.53
N ALA A 159 -18.03 -1.75 6.59
CA ALA A 159 -19.11 -1.18 7.39
C ALA A 159 -20.48 -1.31 6.71
N SER A 160 -20.53 -1.49 5.38
CA SER A 160 -21.80 -1.60 4.65
C SER A 160 -21.76 -2.65 3.56
N SER A 161 -20.88 -2.51 2.57
CA SER A 161 -20.86 -3.40 1.40
C SER A 161 -19.44 -3.78 1.05
N LEU A 162 -19.22 -5.08 1.01
CA LEU A 162 -17.98 -5.68 0.52
C LEU A 162 -18.30 -6.52 -0.72
N ARG A 163 -17.59 -6.27 -1.81
CA ARG A 163 -17.76 -7.03 -3.04
C ARG A 163 -16.45 -7.57 -3.54
N TYR A 164 -16.51 -8.77 -4.09
CA TYR A 164 -15.42 -9.41 -4.81
C TYR A 164 -15.87 -9.75 -6.23
N TYR A 165 -14.93 -9.61 -7.16
CA TYR A 165 -15.15 -9.86 -8.57
C TYR A 165 -14.11 -10.86 -9.06
N GLY A 166 -14.55 -11.94 -9.69
CA GLY A 166 -13.72 -12.68 -10.63
C GLY A 166 -13.83 -12.00 -12.00
N LEU A 167 -12.70 -11.73 -12.64
CA LEU A 167 -12.59 -10.98 -13.90
C LEU A 167 -11.91 -11.83 -14.96
N GLY A 168 -12.43 -11.83 -16.18
CA GLY A 168 -11.86 -12.60 -17.28
C GLY A 168 -12.00 -14.12 -17.14
N LEU A 169 -13.02 -14.59 -16.43
CA LEU A 169 -13.29 -16.01 -16.26
C LEU A 169 -13.82 -16.63 -17.56
N GLU A 170 -13.53 -17.90 -17.79
CA GLU A 170 -14.21 -18.69 -18.83
C GLU A 170 -15.70 -18.82 -18.48
N ASN A 171 -16.58 -18.67 -19.46
CA ASN A 171 -18.03 -18.75 -19.21
C ASN A 171 -18.44 -20.19 -18.91
N GLY A 172 -19.25 -20.40 -17.89
CA GLY A 172 -19.73 -21.71 -17.49
C GLY A 172 -20.24 -21.77 -16.05
N GLY A 173 -20.49 -22.99 -15.58
CA GLY A 173 -20.88 -23.26 -14.20
C GLY A 173 -19.68 -23.23 -13.25
N TYR A 174 -19.85 -22.61 -12.10
CA TYR A 174 -18.83 -22.45 -11.06
C TYR A 174 -19.34 -22.88 -9.70
N THR A 175 -18.44 -23.51 -8.94
CA THR A 175 -18.54 -23.66 -7.49
C THR A 175 -17.82 -22.49 -6.82
N VAL A 176 -18.59 -21.62 -6.16
CA VAL A 176 -18.10 -20.51 -5.34
C VAL A 176 -18.00 -20.98 -3.89
N THR A 177 -16.81 -20.89 -3.31
CA THR A 177 -16.56 -21.22 -1.91
C THR A 177 -16.19 -19.95 -1.15
N LEU A 178 -16.99 -19.61 -0.14
CA LEU A 178 -16.76 -18.50 0.78
C LEU A 178 -16.34 -19.07 2.14
N GLN A 179 -15.24 -18.55 2.68
CA GLN A 179 -14.62 -19.07 3.89
C GLN A 179 -14.54 -17.99 4.96
N PHE A 180 -14.96 -18.34 6.16
CA PHE A 180 -15.19 -17.40 7.26
C PHE A 180 -14.62 -17.93 8.58
N ALA A 181 -14.16 -17.00 9.42
CA ALA A 181 -13.97 -17.20 10.84
C ALA A 181 -14.30 -15.90 11.58
N GLU A 182 -15.08 -15.96 12.66
CA GLU A 182 -15.31 -14.76 13.48
C GLU A 182 -14.11 -14.54 14.40
N ILE A 183 -13.32 -13.51 14.09
CA ILE A 183 -12.05 -13.25 14.76
C ILE A 183 -12.04 -11.96 15.59
N GLN A 184 -13.11 -11.16 15.55
CA GLN A 184 -13.27 -9.96 16.36
C GLN A 184 -14.22 -10.18 17.55
N ILE A 185 -15.41 -10.74 17.31
CA ILE A 185 -16.44 -10.98 18.32
C ILE A 185 -16.23 -12.36 18.97
N LYS A 186 -15.17 -12.49 19.76
CA LYS A 186 -14.86 -13.75 20.48
C LYS A 186 -15.71 -13.84 21.75
N GLY A 187 -16.41 -14.94 21.97
CA GLY A 187 -17.45 -14.95 22.99
C GLY A 187 -17.72 -16.21 23.79
N SER A 188 -17.13 -17.36 23.48
CA SER A 188 -17.58 -18.60 24.13
C SER A 188 -16.65 -19.07 25.24
N SER A 189 -15.41 -18.58 25.30
CA SER A 189 -14.41 -19.01 26.28
C SER A 189 -14.26 -18.10 27.52
N SER A 190 -14.78 -16.87 27.50
CA SER A 190 -14.40 -15.85 28.51
C SER A 190 -15.52 -15.36 29.43
N ASN A 191 -16.79 -15.74 29.23
CA ASN A 191 -17.95 -15.21 29.99
C ASN A 191 -17.98 -13.66 30.07
N THR A 192 -17.35 -12.96 29.11
CA THR A 192 -17.28 -11.50 29.10
C THR A 192 -18.36 -10.89 28.21
N TRP A 193 -18.72 -9.63 28.49
CA TRP A 193 -19.62 -8.83 27.66
C TRP A 193 -19.16 -8.73 26.19
N ARG A 194 -17.86 -8.93 25.90
CA ARG A 194 -17.33 -8.90 24.53
C ARG A 194 -17.96 -9.96 23.63
N GLY A 195 -18.37 -11.08 24.22
CA GLY A 195 -19.00 -12.19 23.51
C GLY A 195 -20.46 -11.99 23.14
N VAL A 196 -21.12 -10.93 23.63
CA VAL A 196 -22.55 -10.69 23.34
C VAL A 196 -22.78 -9.98 22.00
N GLY A 197 -21.69 -9.53 21.35
CA GLY A 197 -21.76 -8.92 20.03
C GLY A 197 -22.40 -9.87 19.01
N ARG A 198 -23.09 -9.29 18.04
CA ARG A 198 -23.80 -10.01 16.99
C ARG A 198 -23.46 -9.42 15.63
N ARG A 199 -22.93 -10.25 14.73
CA ARG A 199 -22.67 -9.89 13.33
C ARG A 199 -23.64 -10.64 12.45
N HIS A 200 -24.37 -9.90 11.62
CA HIS A 200 -25.26 -10.46 10.61
C HIS A 200 -25.02 -9.71 9.30
N PHE A 201 -24.99 -10.42 8.18
CA PHE A 201 -24.95 -9.81 6.86
C PHE A 201 -25.57 -10.75 5.83
N ASP A 202 -26.02 -10.20 4.73
CA ASP A 202 -26.55 -10.96 3.61
C ASP A 202 -25.42 -11.35 2.65
N ILE A 203 -25.57 -12.50 2.00
CA ILE A 203 -24.64 -13.00 0.98
C ILE A 203 -25.40 -13.09 -0.35
N TYR A 204 -24.85 -12.44 -1.36
CA TYR A 204 -25.31 -12.51 -2.73
C TYR A 204 -24.20 -13.09 -3.61
N VAL A 205 -24.58 -13.96 -4.56
CA VAL A 205 -23.70 -14.50 -5.58
C VAL A 205 -24.37 -14.31 -6.94
N GLN A 206 -23.69 -13.63 -7.87
CA GLN A 206 -24.24 -13.19 -9.16
C GLN A 206 -25.60 -12.48 -9.00
N GLY A 207 -25.69 -11.55 -8.04
CA GLY A 207 -26.90 -10.78 -7.75
C GLY A 207 -28.03 -11.55 -7.03
N ARG A 208 -27.92 -12.88 -6.87
CA ARG A 208 -28.92 -13.68 -6.16
C ARG A 208 -28.61 -13.75 -4.67
N LEU A 209 -29.59 -13.40 -3.82
CA LEU A 209 -29.50 -13.62 -2.37
C LEU A 209 -29.45 -15.12 -2.09
N VAL A 210 -28.33 -15.59 -1.54
CA VAL A 210 -28.11 -17.01 -1.20
C VAL A 210 -28.22 -17.28 0.29
N GLU A 211 -27.84 -16.33 1.15
CA GLU A 211 -28.08 -16.38 2.58
C GLU A 211 -28.46 -15.01 3.11
N LYS A 212 -29.51 -14.95 3.94
CA LYS A 212 -29.97 -13.75 4.62
C LYS A 212 -29.58 -13.80 6.08
N ASP A 213 -29.16 -12.68 6.65
CA ASP A 213 -28.77 -12.56 8.06
C ASP A 213 -27.73 -13.62 8.51
N PHE A 214 -26.75 -13.92 7.65
CA PHE A 214 -25.73 -14.92 7.93
C PHE A 214 -24.93 -14.58 9.20
N ASP A 215 -24.84 -15.55 10.11
CA ASP A 215 -24.11 -15.47 11.38
C ASP A 215 -23.00 -16.54 11.39
N ILE A 216 -21.75 -16.07 11.33
CA ILE A 216 -20.55 -16.92 11.30
C ILE A 216 -20.42 -17.73 12.58
N ARG A 217 -20.63 -17.11 13.76
CA ARG A 217 -20.47 -17.79 15.05
C ARG A 217 -21.51 -18.86 15.25
N ARG A 218 -22.77 -18.55 14.96
CA ARG A 218 -23.84 -19.52 15.05
C ARG A 218 -23.55 -20.73 14.15
N THR A 219 -23.05 -20.48 12.95
CA THR A 219 -22.66 -21.53 12.00
C THR A 219 -21.45 -22.34 12.49
N ALA A 220 -20.51 -21.71 13.18
CA ALA A 220 -19.36 -22.35 13.81
C ALA A 220 -19.72 -23.19 15.05
N GLY A 221 -21.00 -23.27 15.44
CA GLY A 221 -21.42 -23.90 16.70
C GLY A 221 -20.92 -23.11 17.92
N ASP A 222 -20.92 -21.78 17.80
CA ASP A 222 -20.39 -20.83 18.77
C ASP A 222 -18.90 -21.01 19.11
N SER A 223 -18.13 -21.74 18.30
CA SER A 223 -16.68 -21.84 18.47
C SER A 223 -15.96 -20.59 17.94
N ASP A 224 -15.06 -20.02 18.75
CA ASP A 224 -14.23 -18.85 18.37
C ASP A 224 -13.04 -19.22 17.45
N VAL A 225 -12.82 -20.52 17.20
CA VAL A 225 -11.66 -21.05 16.47
C VAL A 225 -12.04 -22.04 15.38
N ARG A 226 -13.30 -22.08 14.97
CA ARG A 226 -13.76 -23.00 13.92
C ARG A 226 -13.93 -22.27 12.61
N ALA A 227 -13.26 -22.77 11.57
CA ALA A 227 -13.46 -22.33 10.20
C ALA A 227 -14.84 -22.75 9.69
N VAL A 228 -15.51 -21.82 9.03
CA VAL A 228 -16.82 -22.01 8.39
C VAL A 228 -16.68 -21.88 6.89
N GLU A 229 -17.16 -22.88 6.17
CA GLU A 229 -17.19 -22.89 4.71
C GLU A 229 -18.63 -22.87 4.21
N ARG A 230 -18.88 -22.05 3.18
CA ARG A 230 -20.14 -21.99 2.43
C ARG A 230 -19.88 -22.16 0.95
N VAL A 231 -20.64 -23.05 0.34
CA VAL A 231 -20.46 -23.45 -1.06
C VAL A 231 -21.75 -23.14 -1.84
N TYR A 232 -21.62 -22.40 -2.93
CA TYR A 232 -22.72 -21.99 -3.78
C TYR A 232 -22.42 -22.26 -5.26
N LYS A 233 -23.47 -22.59 -6.01
CA LYS A 233 -23.37 -22.69 -7.47
C LYS A 233 -23.69 -21.35 -8.12
N ALA A 234 -22.89 -20.97 -9.11
CA ALA A 234 -23.04 -19.75 -9.89
C ALA A 234 -22.82 -20.05 -11.38
N ASN A 235 -23.44 -19.25 -12.25
CA ASN A 235 -23.16 -19.29 -13.68
C ASN A 235 -22.45 -18.01 -14.10
N VAL A 236 -21.39 -18.14 -14.89
CA VAL A 236 -20.62 -17.03 -15.46
C VAL A 236 -20.98 -16.91 -16.94
N SER A 237 -21.59 -15.79 -17.33
CA SER A 237 -22.05 -15.54 -18.70
C SER A 237 -21.33 -14.40 -19.42
N GLU A 238 -20.70 -13.50 -18.67
CA GLU A 238 -20.01 -12.32 -19.22
C GLU A 238 -18.56 -12.22 -18.71
N ASN A 239 -17.90 -13.36 -18.59
CA ASN A 239 -16.52 -13.52 -18.12
C ASN A 239 -16.26 -12.92 -16.73
N ASN A 240 -17.31 -12.67 -15.94
CA ASN A 240 -17.18 -12.13 -14.60
C ASN A 240 -18.11 -12.83 -13.61
N LEU A 241 -17.68 -12.80 -12.36
CA LEU A 241 -18.41 -13.35 -11.23
C LEU A 241 -18.45 -12.32 -10.11
N GLU A 242 -19.63 -11.91 -9.67
CA GLU A 242 -19.79 -11.01 -8.53
C GLU A 242 -20.21 -11.78 -7.27
N ILE A 243 -19.54 -11.48 -6.16
CA ILE A 243 -19.94 -11.85 -4.81
C ILE A 243 -20.14 -10.56 -4.03
N HIS A 244 -21.27 -10.43 -3.35
CA HIS A 244 -21.61 -9.26 -2.57
C HIS A 244 -22.03 -9.66 -1.16
N LEU A 245 -21.28 -9.18 -0.17
CA LEU A 245 -21.59 -9.30 1.24
C LEU A 245 -22.13 -7.96 1.73
N PHE A 246 -23.37 -7.95 2.20
CA PHE A 246 -24.11 -6.71 2.46
C PHE A 246 -24.63 -6.64 3.89
N TRP A 247 -24.37 -5.52 4.55
CA TRP A 247 -24.92 -5.23 5.86
C TRP A 247 -26.19 -4.38 5.77
N ALA A 248 -27.33 -5.00 6.05
CA ALA A 248 -28.63 -4.34 6.07
C ALA A 248 -28.98 -3.65 7.41
N GLY A 249 -27.99 -3.38 8.27
CA GLY A 249 -28.21 -2.67 9.54
C GLY A 249 -28.47 -3.54 10.77
N LYS A 250 -28.40 -4.87 10.66
CA LYS A 250 -28.68 -5.80 11.77
C LYS A 250 -27.42 -6.18 12.55
N GLY A 251 -27.57 -6.36 13.87
CA GLY A 251 -26.48 -6.75 14.77
C GLY A 251 -26.08 -5.64 15.73
N THR A 252 -24.87 -5.72 16.27
CA THR A 252 -24.34 -4.76 17.25
C THR A 252 -23.28 -3.88 16.61
N CYS A 253 -23.41 -2.54 16.69
CA CYS A 253 -22.43 -1.62 16.11
C CYS A 253 -21.07 -1.61 16.80
N CYS A 254 -21.06 -1.88 18.11
CA CYS A 254 -20.04 -1.34 18.99
C CYS A 254 -19.58 -2.34 20.05
N ILE A 255 -19.88 -3.62 19.86
CA ILE A 255 -19.49 -4.69 20.76
C ILE A 255 -18.79 -5.78 19.94
N PRO A 256 -17.58 -6.21 20.33
CA PRO A 256 -16.80 -5.74 21.48
C PRO A 256 -16.06 -4.42 21.24
N ILE A 257 -15.94 -4.01 19.99
CA ILE A 257 -15.27 -2.78 19.56
C ILE A 257 -16.15 -2.04 18.56
N GLN A 258 -15.94 -0.73 18.42
CA GLN A 258 -16.57 0.04 17.36
C GLN A 258 -16.11 -0.49 16.00
N GLY A 259 -17.08 -0.76 15.11
CA GLY A 259 -16.80 -1.33 13.80
C GLY A 259 -16.71 -2.86 13.75
N ALA A 260 -17.10 -3.56 14.81
CA ALA A 260 -17.25 -5.01 14.80
C ALA A 260 -18.50 -5.51 14.04
N TYR A 261 -19.24 -4.64 13.36
CA TYR A 261 -20.40 -5.02 12.54
C TYR A 261 -20.03 -5.12 11.05
N GLY A 262 -21.04 -5.44 10.24
CA GLY A 262 -20.90 -5.57 8.80
C GLY A 262 -20.32 -6.91 8.35
N PRO A 263 -20.12 -7.11 7.05
CA PRO A 263 -19.53 -8.33 6.53
C PRO A 263 -18.08 -8.51 6.99
N LEU A 264 -17.70 -9.77 7.18
CA LEU A 264 -16.34 -10.22 7.46
C LEU A 264 -16.12 -11.50 6.65
N ILE A 265 -14.99 -11.61 5.94
CA ILE A 265 -14.65 -12.81 5.16
C ILE A 265 -13.14 -13.04 5.16
N SER A 266 -12.73 -14.31 5.25
CA SER A 266 -11.33 -14.73 5.30
C SER A 266 -10.80 -15.15 3.93
N ALA A 267 -11.61 -15.84 3.13
CA ALA A 267 -11.23 -16.16 1.77
C ALA A 267 -12.42 -16.35 0.84
N VAL A 268 -12.13 -16.14 -0.44
CA VAL A 268 -13.05 -16.38 -1.56
C VAL A 268 -12.34 -17.25 -2.58
N SER A 269 -13.04 -18.24 -3.12
CA SER A 269 -12.57 -18.93 -4.33
C SER A 269 -13.74 -19.29 -5.23
N ALA A 270 -13.47 -19.38 -6.53
CA ALA A 270 -14.41 -19.94 -7.48
C ALA A 270 -13.67 -20.92 -8.40
N LYS A 271 -14.19 -22.13 -8.51
CA LYS A 271 -13.65 -23.19 -9.37
C LYS A 271 -14.68 -23.61 -10.41
N PRO A 272 -14.26 -23.92 -11.64
CA PRO A 272 -15.16 -24.30 -12.71
C PRO A 272 -15.69 -25.72 -12.45
N ASP A 273 -16.97 -25.94 -12.75
CA ASP A 273 -17.63 -27.26 -12.72
C ASP A 273 -17.50 -28.01 -14.06
N PHE A 274 -16.62 -27.51 -14.93
CA PHE A 274 -16.36 -28.01 -16.27
C PHE A 274 -14.85 -28.11 -16.49
N THR A 275 -14.43 -28.81 -17.55
CA THR A 275 -13.03 -28.88 -17.95
C THR A 275 -12.64 -27.57 -18.65
N PRO A 276 -11.76 -26.73 -18.06
CA PRO A 276 -11.42 -25.45 -18.64
C PRO A 276 -10.64 -25.61 -19.94
N THR A 277 -10.87 -24.70 -20.89
CA THR A 277 -10.11 -24.64 -22.14
C THR A 277 -8.98 -23.61 -22.10
N VAL A 278 -8.97 -22.77 -21.05
CA VAL A 278 -7.97 -21.72 -20.85
C VAL A 278 -6.80 -22.17 -19.98
N SER A 279 -5.63 -21.58 -20.20
CA SER A 279 -4.40 -21.95 -19.48
C SER A 279 -4.31 -21.39 -18.05
N ASN A 280 -5.23 -20.51 -17.66
CA ASN A 280 -5.22 -19.74 -16.41
C ASN A 280 -3.96 -18.89 -16.19
N ARG A 281 -3.17 -18.64 -17.25
CA ARG A 281 -1.95 -17.83 -17.19
C ARG A 281 -2.28 -16.36 -17.48
N PRO A 282 -1.80 -15.43 -16.64
CA PRO A 282 -1.99 -14.01 -16.93
C PRO A 282 -1.29 -13.63 -18.23
N PRO A 283 -1.85 -12.71 -19.02
CA PRO A 283 -1.17 -12.19 -20.19
C PRO A 283 0.16 -11.55 -19.75
N SER A 284 1.25 -11.87 -20.46
CA SER A 284 2.57 -11.35 -20.10
C SER A 284 2.55 -9.82 -20.12
N LYS A 285 2.75 -9.16 -18.98
CA LYS A 285 3.08 -7.73 -18.94
C LYS A 285 4.38 -7.57 -19.72
N GLY A 286 4.33 -6.94 -20.89
CA GLY A 286 5.55 -6.54 -21.59
C GLY A 286 6.38 -5.66 -20.66
N ASN A 287 7.67 -5.99 -20.49
CA ASN A 287 8.59 -5.29 -19.58
C ASN A 287 8.48 -3.77 -19.76
N SER A 288 7.78 -3.07 -18.86
CA SER A 288 7.76 -1.61 -18.88
C SER A 288 9.11 -1.13 -18.36
N ARG A 289 10.03 -0.82 -19.29
CA ARG A 289 11.38 -0.27 -19.03
C ARG A 289 11.41 1.06 -18.27
N SER A 290 10.26 1.60 -17.84
CA SER A 290 10.18 2.89 -17.13
C SER A 290 11.02 2.92 -15.85
N GLY A 291 11.08 1.85 -15.06
CA GLY A 291 11.92 1.78 -13.86
C GLY A 291 13.42 1.81 -14.18
N THR A 292 13.84 1.11 -15.24
CA THR A 292 15.23 1.07 -15.70
C THR A 292 15.68 2.41 -16.29
N ILE A 293 14.80 3.11 -17.01
CA ILE A 293 15.10 4.42 -17.61
C ILE A 293 15.26 5.49 -16.51
N VAL A 294 14.37 5.53 -15.52
CA VAL A 294 14.48 6.47 -14.41
C VAL A 294 15.71 6.18 -13.55
N GLY A 295 15.98 4.90 -13.26
CA GLY A 295 17.19 4.49 -12.53
C GLY A 295 18.49 4.87 -13.25
N ALA A 296 18.55 4.72 -14.58
CA ALA A 296 19.72 5.10 -15.37
C ALA A 296 19.96 6.62 -15.37
N ILE A 297 18.90 7.43 -15.48
CA ILE A 297 19.01 8.90 -15.48
C ILE A 297 19.51 9.41 -14.13
N VAL A 298 18.95 8.89 -13.02
CA VAL A 298 19.39 9.27 -11.67
C VAL A 298 20.83 8.83 -11.42
N GLY A 299 21.20 7.62 -11.85
CA GLY A 299 22.57 7.11 -11.76
C GLY A 299 23.58 7.97 -12.52
N LEU A 300 23.26 8.38 -13.75
CA LEU A 300 24.11 9.24 -14.58
C LEU A 300 24.25 10.66 -13.99
N ALA A 301 23.18 11.21 -13.43
CA ALA A 301 23.23 12.52 -12.76
C ALA A 301 24.14 12.49 -11.54
N LEU A 302 24.01 11.47 -10.68
CA LEU A 302 24.86 11.31 -9.49
C LEU A 302 26.32 11.06 -9.85
N PHE A 303 26.58 10.26 -10.90
CA PHE A 303 27.94 10.01 -11.38
C PHE A 303 28.60 11.28 -11.94
N SER A 304 27.83 12.10 -12.67
CA SER A 304 28.33 13.37 -13.22
C SER A 304 28.70 14.36 -12.11
N ILE A 305 27.89 14.44 -11.06
CA ILE A 305 28.19 15.26 -9.87
C ILE A 305 29.46 14.78 -9.18
N PHE A 306 29.58 13.45 -8.97
CA PHE A 306 30.76 12.86 -8.32
C PHE A 306 32.05 13.09 -9.13
N ALA A 307 32.00 12.91 -10.45
CA ALA A 307 33.11 13.20 -11.35
C ALA A 307 33.49 14.69 -11.32
N GLY A 308 32.51 15.60 -11.29
CA GLY A 308 32.75 17.04 -11.14
C GLY A 308 33.48 17.40 -9.85
N VAL A 309 33.06 16.83 -8.72
CA VAL A 309 33.73 17.02 -7.42
C VAL A 309 35.16 16.46 -7.45
N LEU A 310 35.36 15.27 -8.01
CA LEU A 310 36.68 14.65 -8.11
C LEU A 310 37.64 15.49 -8.95
N ILE A 311 37.18 15.98 -10.11
CA ILE A 311 37.96 16.89 -10.98
C ILE A 311 38.31 18.18 -10.24
N PHE A 312 37.36 18.77 -9.50
CA PHE A 312 37.60 19.97 -8.71
C PHE A 312 38.67 19.76 -7.63
N VAL A 313 38.63 18.64 -6.91
CA VAL A 313 39.64 18.29 -5.90
C VAL A 313 41.02 18.11 -6.53
N ILE A 314 41.11 17.41 -7.67
CA ILE A 314 42.37 17.21 -8.39
C ILE A 314 42.94 18.56 -8.87
N ARG A 315 42.12 19.45 -9.44
CA ARG A 315 42.56 20.79 -9.87
C ARG A 315 43.04 21.64 -8.69
N LYS A 316 42.35 21.59 -7.54
CA LYS A 316 42.77 22.30 -6.33
C LYS A 316 44.08 21.77 -5.76
N ARG A 317 44.29 20.45 -5.80
CA ARG A 317 45.55 19.82 -5.38
C ARG A 317 46.72 20.16 -6.32
N ARG A 318 46.50 20.16 -7.64
CA ARG A 318 47.51 20.60 -8.61
C ARG A 318 47.92 22.06 -8.39
N LYS A 319 46.97 22.95 -8.12
CA LYS A 319 47.27 24.37 -7.89
C LYS A 319 48.14 24.58 -6.64
N ARG A 320 47.86 23.86 -5.55
CA ARG A 320 48.70 23.86 -4.34
C ARG A 320 50.12 23.34 -4.59
N TYR A 321 50.28 22.28 -5.37
CA TYR A 321 51.61 21.72 -5.67
C TYR A 321 52.51 22.73 -6.41
N THR A 322 51.95 23.50 -7.37
CA THR A 322 52.69 24.56 -8.07
C THR A 322 53.04 25.76 -7.19
N ASP A 323 52.14 26.21 -6.30
CA ASP A 323 52.43 27.32 -5.37
C ASP A 323 53.54 26.94 -4.37
N ASP A 324 53.57 25.68 -3.92
CA ASP A 324 54.57 25.20 -2.94
C ASP A 324 55.98 25.04 -3.58
N GLU A 325 56.10 24.69 -4.87
CA GLU A 325 57.39 24.64 -5.58
C GLU A 325 57.94 26.04 -5.95
N GLU A 326 57.09 27.02 -6.28
CA GLU A 326 57.52 28.40 -6.58
C GLU A 326 58.02 29.17 -5.33
N ILE A 327 57.55 28.82 -4.13
CA ILE A 327 57.95 29.47 -2.87
C ILE A 327 59.26 28.90 -2.31
N LEU A 328 59.64 27.67 -2.68
CA LEU A 328 60.88 27.01 -2.23
C LEU A 328 62.12 27.37 -3.07
N SER A 329 61.96 28.14 -4.16
CA SER A 329 63.04 28.52 -5.08
C SER A 329 63.57 29.97 -4.94
N MET A 330 63.25 30.68 -3.86
CA MET A 330 63.80 32.03 -3.61
C MET A 330 65.00 31.99 -2.64
N ASP A 331 66.18 32.25 -3.20
CA ASP A 331 67.47 32.43 -2.53
C ASP A 331 67.50 33.69 -1.63
N VAL A 332 66.98 33.61 -0.40
CA VAL A 332 67.47 34.33 0.80
C VAL A 332 66.96 33.56 2.04
N LYS A 333 67.79 32.74 2.69
CA LYS A 333 67.45 32.19 4.02
C LYS A 333 67.69 33.27 5.09
N PRO A 334 66.67 33.73 5.84
CA PRO A 334 66.93 34.47 7.07
C PRO A 334 67.62 33.53 8.07
N TYR A 335 68.64 34.02 8.77
CA TYR A 335 69.30 33.27 9.84
C TYR A 335 68.25 32.90 10.92
N THR A 336 67.98 31.61 11.07
CA THR A 336 67.05 31.10 12.08
C THR A 336 67.83 30.64 13.30
N PHE A 337 67.53 31.21 14.46
CA PHE A 337 68.06 30.77 15.75
C PHE A 337 67.09 29.78 16.42
N SER A 338 67.64 28.78 17.09
CA SER A 338 66.84 27.87 17.91
C SER A 338 66.20 28.61 19.07
N TYR A 339 65.06 28.09 19.55
CA TYR A 339 64.39 28.65 20.73
C TYR A 339 65.33 28.73 21.95
N TYR A 340 66.23 27.75 22.11
CA TYR A 340 67.20 27.73 23.19
C TYR A 340 68.19 28.90 23.11
N GLU A 341 68.69 29.22 21.92
CA GLU A 341 69.56 30.39 21.70
C GLU A 341 68.84 31.70 22.01
N LEU A 342 67.60 31.86 21.54
CA LEU A 342 66.79 33.04 21.83
C LEU A 342 66.49 33.18 23.32
N LYS A 343 66.16 32.07 23.99
CA LYS A 343 65.91 32.02 25.43
C LYS A 343 67.16 32.41 26.21
N SER A 344 68.33 31.87 25.84
CA SER A 344 69.60 32.22 26.48
C SER A 344 69.96 33.70 26.24
N ALA A 345 69.85 34.16 25.00
CA ALA A 345 70.23 35.51 24.60
C ALA A 345 69.40 36.61 25.26
N THR A 346 68.13 36.33 25.57
CA THR A 346 67.19 37.28 26.18
C THR A 346 67.10 37.16 27.71
N GLN A 347 67.92 36.31 28.33
CA GLN A 347 67.84 35.93 29.75
C GLN A 347 66.44 35.41 30.12
N ASP A 348 65.98 34.40 29.38
CA ASP A 348 64.64 33.82 29.49
C ASP A 348 63.52 34.86 29.33
N PHE A 349 63.64 35.73 28.32
CA PHE A 349 62.67 36.77 28.02
C PHE A 349 62.35 37.68 29.22
N HIS A 350 63.40 38.07 29.96
CA HIS A 350 63.26 38.88 31.18
C HIS A 350 62.59 40.24 30.86
N PRO A 351 61.63 40.73 31.67
CA PRO A 351 60.92 41.99 31.41
C PRO A 351 61.81 43.21 31.23
N SER A 352 62.99 43.26 31.86
CA SER A 352 63.96 44.35 31.69
C SER A 352 64.56 44.43 30.28
N ASN A 353 64.52 43.32 29.53
CA ASN A 353 65.00 43.25 28.16
C ASN A 353 63.88 43.50 27.14
N LYS A 354 62.63 43.71 27.59
CA LYS A 354 61.50 43.98 26.72
C LYS A 354 61.62 45.39 26.16
N LEU A 355 61.72 45.49 24.83
CA LEU A 355 61.79 46.74 24.10
C LEU A 355 60.40 47.34 23.84
N GLY A 356 59.37 46.50 23.77
CA GLY A 356 57.99 46.92 23.54
C GLY A 356 57.08 45.73 23.29
N GLU A 357 55.77 45.99 23.14
CA GLU A 357 54.77 44.99 22.74
C GLU A 357 53.71 45.67 21.87
N GLY A 358 53.36 45.01 20.76
CA GLY A 358 52.31 45.45 19.85
C GLY A 358 51.42 44.28 19.43
N GLY A 359 50.59 44.47 18.41
CA GLY A 359 49.62 43.47 17.94
C GLY A 359 50.21 42.13 17.46
N PHE A 360 51.54 42.04 17.32
CA PHE A 360 52.27 40.83 16.94
C PHE A 360 53.08 40.20 18.10
N GLY A 361 52.91 40.71 19.32
CA GLY A 361 53.55 40.19 20.54
C GLY A 361 54.70 41.06 21.07
N PRO A 362 55.33 40.62 22.19
CA PRO A 362 56.42 41.33 22.83
C PRO A 362 57.76 41.15 22.08
N VAL A 363 58.54 42.23 22.03
CA VAL A 363 59.89 42.24 21.44
C VAL A 363 60.92 42.36 22.55
N TYR A 364 61.89 41.45 22.57
CA TYR A 364 62.97 41.43 23.55
C TYR A 364 64.31 41.72 22.89
N LYS A 365 65.17 42.46 23.60
CA LYS A 365 66.58 42.60 23.28
C LYS A 365 67.31 41.35 23.76
N GLY A 366 68.08 40.72 22.88
CA GLY A 366 68.96 39.61 23.24
C GLY A 366 70.37 39.81 22.69
N LYS A 367 71.35 39.18 23.33
CA LYS A 367 72.75 39.11 22.85
C LYS A 367 73.14 37.65 22.68
N LEU A 368 73.53 37.26 21.47
CA LEU A 368 73.99 35.89 21.19
C LEU A 368 75.41 35.69 21.73
N ASN A 369 75.82 34.44 21.91
CA ASN A 369 77.13 34.11 22.50
C ASN A 369 78.32 34.54 21.62
N ASP A 370 78.10 34.74 20.31
CA ASP A 370 79.11 35.10 19.32
C ASP A 370 79.30 36.63 19.13
N GLY A 371 78.50 37.48 19.78
CA GLY A 371 78.79 38.93 19.82
C GLY A 371 77.58 39.86 19.85
#